data_AF-A0A009PR99-F1
#
_entry.id   AF-A0A009PR99-F1
#
_cell.length_a   1.000
_cell.length_b   1.000
_cell.length_c   1.000
_cell.angle_alpha   90.00
_cell.angle_beta   90.00
_cell.angle_gamma   90.00
#
_symmetry.space_group_name_H-M   'P 1'
#
loop_
_entity.id
_entity.type
_entity.pdbx_description
1 polymer ?
#
loop_
_entity_poly.entity_id
_entity_poly.type
_entity_poly.pdbx_seq_one_letter_code
_entity_poly.pdbx_strand_id
1 'polypeptide(L)'
;MEELISDRLIEQIDRYEKNVLDSFYYTSNKFNQLKFEEITSPTEFDNGNRYDKILKVIPSCPPLDYTYLRDELLKNPFQIASVESTYIFCLCKDARSKIHSSSLIEANNIIQLIQKVHETTHNIIKAGIEYTAISPNMTFCIDEEETEQSTYQDKLYYLPHFKIHFLQALLDVSPDDFIDRKTPLTNIRQEIESILPDYYKQILYNELKERVLKSGDKWKSVSFAATQLENKINEKISELIDSNKDHFTKGRKKLIEFYRKMIERLNTEINDNIWLQQNTKDISNAQIKIDKLTKILSIEEELCNNIDNLKFLRKKGYSIRTLEEWIRQNISKPEWERLFEK
;
A
#
# COMPACT_ATOMS: atom_id res chain seq x y z
N MET A 1 12.31 -10.47 31.18
CA MET A 1 11.61 -9.21 30.86
C MET A 1 12.67 -8.13 30.82
N GLU A 2 12.84 -7.47 29.68
CA GLU A 2 13.71 -6.28 29.63
C GLU A 2 13.12 -5.19 30.53
N GLU A 3 13.99 -4.48 31.25
CA GLU A 3 13.60 -3.38 32.12
C GLU A 3 13.14 -2.18 31.27
N LEU A 4 11.91 -1.71 31.48
CA LEU A 4 11.38 -0.55 30.78
C LEU A 4 12.00 0.72 31.37
N ILE A 5 12.90 1.35 30.62
CA ILE A 5 13.60 2.57 31.02
C ILE A 5 12.98 3.76 30.29
N SER A 6 12.53 4.77 31.04
CA SER A 6 11.89 5.98 30.52
C SER A 6 12.66 6.60 29.35
N ASP A 7 13.97 6.82 29.52
CA ASP A 7 14.81 7.48 28.50
C ASP A 7 14.85 6.70 27.18
N ARG A 8 14.85 5.36 27.24
CA ARG A 8 14.82 4.51 26.04
C ARG A 8 13.48 4.61 25.31
N LEU A 9 12.37 4.70 26.06
CA LEU A 9 11.05 4.87 25.47
C LEU A 9 10.89 6.27 24.84
N ILE A 10 11.44 7.31 25.47
CA ILE A 10 11.47 8.67 24.90
C ILE A 10 12.26 8.67 23.58
N GLU A 11 13.44 8.05 23.55
CA GLU A 11 14.26 7.99 22.34
C GLU A 11 13.52 7.30 21.17
N GLN A 12 12.77 6.23 21.45
CA GLN A 12 11.95 5.56 20.43
C GLN A 12 10.83 6.46 19.90
N ILE A 13 10.10 7.15 20.80
CA ILE A 13 9.05 8.08 20.41
C ILE A 13 9.61 9.22 19.55
N ASP A 14 10.76 9.78 19.95
CA ASP A 14 11.39 10.87 19.21
C ASP A 14 11.82 10.45 17.81
N ARG A 15 12.26 9.21 17.61
CA ARG A 15 12.56 8.68 16.26
C ARG A 15 11.29 8.58 15.39
N TYR A 16 10.20 8.04 15.93
CA TYR A 16 8.93 7.93 15.18
C TYR A 16 8.35 9.29 14.83
N GLU A 17 8.32 10.21 15.80
CA GLU A 17 7.82 11.55 15.56
C GLU A 17 8.73 12.32 14.58
N LYS A 18 10.05 12.21 14.71
CA LYS A 18 10.98 12.83 13.75
C LYS A 18 10.69 12.40 12.31
N ASN A 19 10.42 11.11 12.07
CA ASN A 19 10.06 10.63 10.74
C ASN A 19 8.76 11.29 10.20
N VAL A 20 7.77 11.51 11.07
CA VAL A 20 6.53 12.23 10.72
C VAL A 20 6.82 13.70 10.41
N LEU A 21 7.62 14.36 11.24
CA LEU A 21 8.00 15.77 11.09
C LEU A 21 8.82 16.01 9.82
N ASP A 22 9.78 15.13 9.52
CA ASP A 22 10.55 15.14 8.28
C ASP A 22 9.62 15.00 7.08
N SER A 23 8.73 14.00 7.09
CA SER A 23 7.77 13.76 6.00
C SER A 23 6.84 14.95 5.77
N PHE A 24 6.39 15.61 6.85
CA PHE A 24 5.58 16.82 6.78
C PHE A 24 6.38 17.99 6.19
N TYR A 25 7.57 18.26 6.73
CA TYR A 25 8.43 19.35 6.28
C TYR A 25 8.79 19.22 4.80
N TYR A 26 9.17 18.03 4.34
CA TYR A 26 9.53 17.81 2.94
C TYR A 26 8.33 17.96 2.01
N THR A 27 7.15 17.44 2.39
CA THR A 27 5.93 17.58 1.58
C THR A 27 5.46 19.03 1.50
N SER A 28 5.42 19.73 2.63
CA SER A 28 4.96 21.13 2.72
C SER A 28 5.89 22.10 1.99
N ASN A 29 7.18 21.78 1.89
CA ASN A 29 8.17 22.64 1.21
C ASN A 29 8.45 22.26 -0.25
N LYS A 30 7.79 21.24 -0.83
CA LYS A 30 7.98 20.88 -2.26
C LYS A 30 7.77 22.05 -3.23
N PHE A 31 6.97 23.06 -2.86
CA PHE A 31 6.76 24.28 -3.66
C PHE A 31 7.80 25.39 -3.41
N ASN A 32 8.50 25.39 -2.28
CA ASN A 32 9.43 26.45 -1.87
C ASN A 32 10.91 26.09 -2.12
N GLN A 33 11.19 24.97 -2.78
CA GLN A 33 12.55 24.43 -2.96
C GLN A 33 13.37 25.13 -4.05
N LEU A 34 12.79 26.01 -4.86
CA LEU A 34 13.51 26.62 -5.98
C LEU A 34 13.95 28.03 -5.62
N LYS A 35 15.20 28.17 -5.16
CA LYS A 35 15.84 29.48 -5.13
C LYS A 35 16.52 29.71 -6.48
N PHE A 36 16.14 30.79 -7.15
CA PHE A 36 16.80 31.21 -8.39
C PHE A 36 17.97 32.11 -8.02
N GLU A 37 19.18 31.68 -8.33
CA GLU A 37 20.36 32.52 -8.24
C GLU A 37 20.76 32.95 -9.64
N GLU A 38 20.91 34.26 -9.86
CA GLU A 38 21.39 34.79 -11.13
C GLU A 38 22.92 34.69 -11.13
N ILE A 39 23.46 33.88 -12.03
CA ILE A 39 24.90 33.71 -12.19
C ILE A 39 25.32 34.37 -13.49
N THR A 40 26.32 35.24 -13.40
CA THR A 40 27.01 35.81 -14.55
C THR A 40 27.97 34.79 -15.13
N SER A 41 27.50 34.01 -16.10
CA SER A 41 28.31 33.10 -16.91
C SER A 41 27.94 33.32 -18.39
N PRO A 42 28.66 34.19 -19.12
CA PRO A 42 28.33 34.48 -20.50
C PRO A 42 28.43 33.20 -21.33
N THR A 43 27.29 32.75 -21.85
CA THR A 43 27.22 31.62 -22.77
C THR A 43 26.77 32.13 -24.12
N GLU A 44 27.61 31.89 -25.13
CA GLU A 44 27.38 32.29 -26.51
C GLU A 44 27.00 31.03 -27.30
N PHE A 45 25.84 31.05 -27.93
CA PHE A 45 25.33 29.92 -28.72
C PHE A 45 25.76 30.06 -30.17
N ASP A 46 25.78 28.95 -30.92
CA ASP A 46 26.27 28.88 -32.31
C ASP A 46 25.53 29.82 -33.29
N ASN A 47 24.37 30.35 -32.89
CA ASN A 47 23.61 31.35 -33.65
C ASN A 47 23.99 32.81 -33.32
N GLY A 48 25.05 33.03 -32.55
CA GLY A 48 25.56 34.36 -32.17
C GLY A 48 24.79 35.05 -31.03
N ASN A 49 23.78 34.40 -30.44
CA ASN A 49 23.08 34.95 -29.28
C ASN A 49 23.92 34.72 -28.01
N ARG A 50 24.09 35.78 -27.24
CA ARG A 50 24.84 35.77 -25.98
C ARG A 50 23.92 36.10 -24.81
N TYR A 51 23.92 35.23 -23.80
CA TYR A 51 23.22 35.47 -22.54
C TYR A 51 24.26 35.69 -21.44
N ASP A 52 24.30 36.92 -20.89
CA ASP A 52 25.25 37.28 -19.83
C ASP A 52 24.79 36.87 -18.42
N LYS A 53 23.54 36.40 -18.29
CA LYS A 53 22.89 36.00 -17.04
C LYS A 53 22.21 34.64 -17.21
N ILE A 54 22.57 33.67 -16.37
CA ILE A 54 21.93 32.35 -16.31
C ILE A 54 21.28 32.22 -14.93
N LEU A 55 19.99 31.86 -14.90
CA LEU A 55 19.32 31.51 -13.65
C LEU A 55 19.67 30.07 -13.27
N LYS A 56 20.46 29.89 -12.21
CA LYS A 56 20.69 28.59 -11.60
C LYS A 56 19.65 28.34 -10.53
N VAL A 57 19.01 27.18 -10.63
CA VAL A 57 18.14 26.67 -9.58
C VAL A 57 18.99 26.04 -8.49
N ILE A 58 18.85 26.50 -7.25
CA ILE A 58 19.47 25.90 -6.07
C ILE A 58 18.37 25.42 -5.12
N PRO A 59 18.38 24.13 -4.71
CA PRO A 59 17.53 23.66 -3.64
C PRO A 59 17.92 24.32 -2.32
N SER A 60 17.03 25.15 -1.75
CA SER A 60 17.22 25.72 -0.40
C SER A 60 16.12 25.24 0.53
N CYS A 61 16.46 24.42 1.53
CA CYS A 61 15.60 24.13 2.67
C CYS A 61 16.20 24.81 3.91
N PRO A 62 15.48 25.70 4.63
CA PRO A 62 15.96 26.20 5.92
C PRO A 62 16.18 25.06 6.91
N PRO A 63 17.10 25.18 7.88
CA PRO A 63 17.29 24.15 8.91
C PRO A 63 15.96 23.87 9.64
N LEU A 64 15.65 22.59 9.80
CA LEU A 64 14.40 22.13 10.40
C LEU A 64 14.47 22.26 11.93
N ASP A 65 13.67 23.17 12.50
CA ASP A 65 13.43 23.25 13.94
C ASP A 65 12.30 22.28 14.32
N TYR A 66 12.67 21.09 14.76
CA TYR A 66 11.72 20.05 15.17
C TYR A 66 10.90 20.44 16.39
N THR A 67 11.42 21.29 17.28
CA THR A 67 10.68 21.71 18.48
C THR A 67 9.56 22.64 18.09
N TYR A 68 9.89 23.67 17.28
CA TYR A 68 8.90 24.58 16.74
C TYR A 68 7.84 23.84 15.91
N LEU A 69 8.27 22.93 15.02
CA LEU A 69 7.35 22.19 14.17
C LEU A 69 6.40 21.30 14.97
N ARG A 70 6.91 20.64 16.01
CA ARG A 70 6.09 19.85 16.95
C ARG A 70 5.04 20.75 17.62
N ASP A 71 5.43 21.91 18.14
CA ASP A 71 4.53 22.82 18.83
C ASP A 71 3.42 23.36 17.91
N GLU A 72 3.72 23.64 16.64
CA GLU A 72 2.71 24.01 15.66
C GLU A 72 1.76 22.84 15.34
N LEU A 73 2.28 21.62 15.15
CA LEU A 73 1.45 20.44 14.87
C LEU A 73 0.66 19.97 16.09
N LEU A 74 1.07 20.29 17.33
CA LEU A 74 0.26 20.05 18.53
C LEU A 74 -1.01 20.92 18.55
N LYS A 75 -1.00 22.09 17.89
CA LYS A 75 -2.20 22.93 17.73
C LYS A 75 -3.16 22.34 16.70
N ASN A 76 -2.62 21.82 15.59
CA ASN A 76 -3.41 21.22 14.51
C ASN A 76 -2.67 20.05 13.84
N PRO A 77 -2.78 18.83 14.38
CA PRO A 77 -2.09 17.67 13.81
C PRO A 77 -2.67 17.28 12.45
N PHE A 78 -3.91 17.69 12.15
CA PHE A 78 -4.57 17.45 10.87
C PHE A 78 -4.00 18.29 9.72
N GLN A 79 -2.96 19.09 9.93
CA GLN A 79 -2.16 19.64 8.84
C GLN A 79 -1.28 18.58 8.16
N ILE A 80 -0.94 17.50 8.86
CA ILE A 80 -0.16 16.39 8.29
C ILE A 80 -0.96 15.72 7.18
N ALA A 81 -0.40 15.63 5.97
CA ALA A 81 -1.13 15.15 4.79
C ALA A 81 -1.66 13.72 4.95
N SER A 82 -0.82 12.78 5.40
CA SER A 82 -1.21 11.39 5.66
C SER A 82 -1.96 11.28 6.98
N VAL A 83 -3.06 10.52 6.96
CA VAL A 83 -3.87 10.27 8.15
C VAL A 83 -3.18 9.30 9.11
N GLU A 84 -2.41 8.34 8.59
CA GLU A 84 -1.60 7.44 9.40
C GLU A 84 -0.47 8.19 10.11
N SER A 85 0.19 9.13 9.42
CA SER A 85 1.18 10.00 10.05
C SER A 85 0.55 10.93 11.09
N THR A 86 -0.67 11.43 10.83
CA THR A 86 -1.44 12.19 11.83
C THR A 86 -1.71 11.33 13.07
N TYR A 87 -2.14 10.08 12.86
CA TYR A 87 -2.40 9.14 13.94
C TYR A 87 -1.15 8.79 14.74
N ILE A 88 -0.03 8.50 14.06
CA ILE A 88 1.27 8.27 14.71
C ILE A 88 1.69 9.47 15.55
N PHE A 89 1.52 10.70 15.04
CA PHE A 89 1.83 11.91 15.80
C PHE A 89 0.99 12.02 17.09
N CYS A 90 -0.32 11.74 17.01
CA CYS A 90 -1.19 11.70 18.19
C CYS A 90 -0.79 10.58 19.18
N LEU A 91 -0.40 9.40 18.69
CA LEU A 91 0.10 8.33 19.56
C LEU A 91 1.44 8.68 20.23
N CYS A 92 2.34 9.41 19.54
CA CYS A 92 3.56 9.93 20.14
C CYS A 92 3.26 10.89 21.31
N LYS A 93 2.28 11.79 21.12
CA LYS A 93 1.76 12.67 22.19
C LYS A 93 1.23 11.87 23.38
N ASP A 94 0.43 10.84 23.14
CA ASP A 94 -0.12 9.98 24.20
C ASP A 94 0.97 9.22 24.95
N ALA A 95 1.91 8.60 24.23
CA ALA A 95 3.01 7.86 24.82
C ALA A 95 3.87 8.75 25.72
N ARG A 96 4.18 9.99 25.31
CA ARG A 96 4.90 10.96 26.16
C ARG A 96 4.12 11.31 27.41
N SER A 97 2.81 11.52 27.30
CA SER A 97 1.96 11.78 28.47
C SER A 97 2.03 10.62 29.48
N LYS A 98 1.99 9.37 28.99
CA LYS A 98 2.13 8.17 29.83
C LYS A 98 3.52 8.01 30.45
N ILE A 99 4.59 8.35 29.74
CA ILE A 99 5.94 8.37 30.31
C ILE A 99 6.03 9.42 31.43
N HIS A 100 5.50 10.62 31.19
CA HIS A 100 5.49 11.70 32.18
C HIS A 100 4.71 11.31 33.45
N SER A 101 3.62 10.55 33.32
CA SER A 101 2.87 9.99 34.45
C SER A 101 3.46 8.69 35.04
N SER A 102 4.67 8.29 34.64
CA SER A 102 5.34 7.03 35.06
C SER A 102 4.57 5.75 34.69
N SER A 103 3.65 5.81 33.74
CA SER A 103 2.87 4.68 33.22
C SER A 103 3.62 3.95 32.09
N LEU A 104 4.81 3.42 32.39
CA LEU A 104 5.76 2.92 31.37
C LEU A 104 5.24 1.72 30.56
N ILE A 105 4.43 0.84 31.16
CA ILE A 105 3.81 -0.30 30.45
C ILE A 105 2.83 0.21 29.40
N GLU A 106 1.99 1.18 29.76
CA GLU A 106 1.04 1.79 28.82
C GLU A 106 1.76 2.54 27.71
N ALA A 107 2.81 3.30 28.04
CA ALA A 107 3.65 3.96 27.05
C ALA A 107 4.26 2.97 26.05
N ASN A 108 4.82 1.86 26.54
CA ASN A 108 5.38 0.82 25.69
C ASN A 108 4.33 0.16 24.78
N ASN A 109 3.11 -0.07 25.29
CA ASN A 109 2.00 -0.59 24.48
C ASN A 109 1.63 0.38 23.34
N ILE A 110 1.66 1.69 23.58
CA ILE A 110 1.43 2.71 22.55
C ILE A 110 2.56 2.70 21.52
N ILE A 111 3.82 2.55 21.94
CA ILE A 111 4.96 2.47 21.02
C ILE A 111 4.87 1.23 20.12
N GLN A 112 4.50 0.07 20.68
CA GLN A 112 4.26 -1.14 19.89
C GLN A 112 3.10 -0.95 18.88
N LEU A 113 2.08 -0.18 19.26
CA LEU A 113 1.02 0.20 18.34
C LEU A 113 1.53 1.09 17.21
N ILE A 114 2.38 2.09 17.50
CA ILE A 114 3.03 2.94 16.48
C ILE A 114 3.83 2.08 15.49
N GLN A 115 4.62 1.14 15.99
CA GLN A 115 5.37 0.21 15.14
C GLN A 115 4.44 -0.59 14.22
N LYS A 116 3.35 -1.14 14.78
CA LYS A 116 2.36 -1.89 14.01
C LYS A 116 1.66 -1.04 12.95
N VAL A 117 1.39 0.24 13.23
CA VAL A 117 0.85 1.20 12.24
C VAL A 117 1.84 1.35 11.09
N HIS A 118 3.11 1.62 11.38
CA HIS A 118 4.15 1.73 10.36
C HIS A 118 4.28 0.47 9.50
N GLU A 119 4.37 -0.71 10.11
CA GLU A 119 4.47 -2.00 9.39
C GLU A 119 3.26 -2.26 8.51
N THR A 120 2.05 -1.99 9.03
CA THR A 120 0.81 -2.18 8.27
C THR A 120 0.77 -1.25 7.07
N THR A 121 1.04 0.05 7.25
CA THR A 121 1.10 1.04 6.18
C THR A 121 2.17 0.69 5.14
N HIS A 122 3.36 0.26 5.58
CA HIS A 122 4.42 -0.18 4.68
C HIS A 122 3.99 -1.37 3.82
N ASN A 123 3.42 -2.41 4.42
CA ASN A 123 2.99 -3.60 3.69
C ASN A 123 1.87 -3.30 2.69
N ILE A 124 0.96 -2.38 3.03
CA ILE A 124 -0.06 -1.87 2.10
C ILE A 124 0.59 -1.25 0.87
N ILE A 125 1.51 -0.32 1.08
CA ILE A 125 2.19 0.41 0.00
C ILE A 125 3.01 -0.55 -0.86
N LYS A 126 3.78 -1.45 -0.22
CA LYS A 126 4.61 -2.44 -0.89
C LYS A 126 3.79 -3.34 -1.81
N ALA A 127 2.73 -3.97 -1.30
CA ALA A 127 1.86 -4.85 -2.08
C ALA A 127 1.21 -4.10 -3.27
N GLY A 128 0.87 -2.82 -3.06
CA GLY A 128 0.35 -1.94 -4.08
C GLY A 128 1.33 -1.61 -5.20
N ILE A 129 2.51 -1.13 -4.84
CA ILE A 129 3.59 -0.79 -5.79
C ILE A 129 3.97 -2.03 -6.59
N GLU A 130 4.20 -3.16 -5.93
CA GLU A 130 4.54 -4.40 -6.62
C GLU A 130 3.43 -4.79 -7.61
N TYR A 131 2.16 -4.74 -7.24
CA TYR A 131 1.09 -5.05 -8.21
C TYR A 131 1.06 -4.07 -9.40
N THR A 132 1.17 -2.76 -9.14
CA THR A 132 1.09 -1.73 -10.19
C THR A 132 2.32 -1.69 -11.10
N ALA A 133 3.51 -1.95 -10.57
CA ALA A 133 4.75 -2.03 -11.33
C ALA A 133 4.84 -3.32 -12.18
N ILE A 134 4.03 -4.35 -11.86
CA ILE A 134 4.14 -5.71 -12.44
C ILE A 134 3.06 -6.03 -13.49
N SER A 135 2.07 -5.17 -13.78
CA SER A 135 1.05 -5.45 -14.82
C SER A 135 1.31 -4.68 -16.13
N PRO A 136 1.04 -5.21 -17.37
CA PRO A 136 0.61 -6.55 -17.81
C PRO A 136 1.66 -7.31 -18.66
N ASN A 137 2.88 -6.77 -18.84
CA ASN A 137 3.82 -7.22 -19.88
C ASN A 137 5.17 -7.78 -19.39
N MET A 138 5.40 -7.94 -18.08
CA MET A 138 6.65 -8.51 -17.55
C MET A 138 6.40 -9.89 -16.91
N THR A 139 6.92 -10.89 -17.62
CA THR A 139 7.55 -12.15 -17.20
C THR A 139 7.12 -12.74 -15.86
N PHE A 140 6.30 -13.77 -15.97
CA PHE A 140 5.99 -14.77 -14.94
C PHE A 140 7.28 -15.49 -14.51
N CYS A 141 8.00 -14.91 -13.55
CA CYS A 141 9.11 -15.57 -12.85
C CYS A 141 9.10 -15.07 -11.40
N ILE A 142 8.26 -15.69 -10.56
CA ILE A 142 8.41 -15.59 -9.11
C ILE A 142 8.88 -16.97 -8.67
N ASP A 143 10.18 -17.06 -8.38
CA ASP A 143 10.67 -18.05 -7.43
C ASP A 143 10.34 -17.47 -6.05
N GLU A 144 9.33 -18.02 -5.37
CA GLU A 144 8.89 -17.54 -4.05
C GLU A 144 10.01 -17.68 -2.99
N GLU A 145 11.04 -18.50 -3.26
CA GLU A 145 12.17 -18.74 -2.36
C GLU A 145 13.30 -17.70 -2.46
N GLU A 146 13.40 -16.91 -3.54
CA GLU A 146 14.60 -16.06 -3.80
C GLU A 146 14.37 -14.54 -3.66
N THR A 147 13.14 -14.06 -3.47
CA THR A 147 12.89 -12.60 -3.47
C THR A 147 12.16 -12.10 -2.22
N GLU A 148 12.59 -10.97 -1.68
CA GLU A 148 11.91 -10.20 -0.62
C GLU A 148 10.54 -9.62 -1.07
N GLN A 149 9.91 -10.15 -2.12
CA GLN A 149 8.66 -9.65 -2.69
C GLN A 149 7.44 -10.08 -1.87
N SER A 150 6.31 -9.37 -2.02
CA SER A 150 5.06 -9.75 -1.37
C SER A 150 4.52 -11.04 -1.98
N THR A 151 4.14 -11.99 -1.13
CA THR A 151 3.51 -13.24 -1.55
C THR A 151 2.16 -12.97 -2.22
N TYR A 152 1.61 -13.93 -2.96
CA TYR A 152 0.26 -13.78 -3.50
C TYR A 152 -0.80 -13.59 -2.39
N GLN A 153 -0.56 -14.18 -1.21
CA GLN A 153 -1.41 -14.00 -0.02
C GLN A 153 -1.35 -12.57 0.49
N ASP A 154 -0.15 -11.97 0.56
CA ASP A 154 0.02 -10.56 0.90
C ASP A 154 -0.70 -9.65 -0.09
N LYS A 155 -0.68 -9.98 -1.39
CA LYS A 155 -1.44 -9.24 -2.42
C LYS A 155 -2.94 -9.35 -2.20
N LEU A 156 -3.48 -10.55 -1.92
CA LEU A 156 -4.88 -10.73 -1.55
C LEU A 156 -5.26 -9.96 -0.27
N TYR A 157 -4.33 -9.89 0.69
CA TYR A 157 -4.52 -9.20 1.94
C TYR A 157 -4.50 -7.68 1.80
N TYR A 158 -3.53 -7.11 1.08
CA TYR A 158 -3.20 -5.68 1.13
C TYR A 158 -3.59 -4.89 -0.11
N LEU A 159 -3.62 -5.50 -1.31
CA LEU A 159 -3.88 -4.77 -2.54
C LEU A 159 -5.25 -4.07 -2.59
N PRO A 160 -6.38 -4.70 -2.18
CA PRO A 160 -7.68 -4.01 -2.18
C PRO A 160 -7.60 -2.71 -1.38
N HIS A 161 -6.87 -2.76 -0.27
CA HIS A 161 -6.71 -1.66 0.65
C HIS A 161 -5.78 -0.57 0.11
N PHE A 162 -4.70 -0.94 -0.58
CA PHE A 162 -3.87 0.04 -1.29
C PHE A 162 -4.68 0.85 -2.31
N LYS A 163 -5.56 0.19 -3.06
CA LYS A 163 -6.42 0.87 -4.05
C LYS A 163 -7.45 1.78 -3.38
N ILE A 164 -8.06 1.31 -2.29
CA ILE A 164 -9.00 2.10 -1.50
C ILE A 164 -8.31 3.32 -0.85
N HIS A 165 -7.12 3.15 -0.28
CA HIS A 165 -6.50 4.17 0.58
C HIS A 165 -5.51 5.08 -0.18
N PHE A 166 -4.71 4.53 -1.09
CA PHE A 166 -3.57 5.22 -1.69
C PHE A 166 -3.78 5.66 -3.14
N LEU A 167 -4.51 4.91 -3.98
CA LEU A 167 -4.87 5.42 -5.31
C LEU A 167 -5.84 6.61 -5.25
N GLN A 168 -6.70 6.65 -4.23
CA GLN A 168 -7.55 7.82 -3.94
C GLN A 168 -6.73 9.08 -3.63
N ALA A 169 -5.56 8.92 -2.99
CA ALA A 169 -4.66 10.02 -2.65
C ALA A 169 -3.71 10.41 -3.79
N LEU A 170 -3.30 9.46 -4.64
CA LEU A 170 -2.37 9.70 -5.75
C LEU A 170 -3.00 10.37 -6.98
N LEU A 171 -4.32 10.22 -7.19
CA LEU A 171 -4.99 10.74 -8.38
C LEU A 171 -5.61 12.14 -8.18
N ASP A 172 -5.53 12.72 -6.98
CA ASP A 172 -6.14 14.03 -6.64
C ASP A 172 -7.61 14.14 -7.10
N VAL A 173 -8.30 13.00 -7.19
CA VAL A 173 -9.69 12.92 -7.63
C VAL A 173 -10.55 13.37 -6.47
N SER A 174 -11.45 14.32 -6.72
CA SER A 174 -12.40 14.80 -5.73
C SER A 174 -13.12 13.61 -5.11
N PRO A 175 -13.29 13.56 -3.77
CA PRO A 175 -14.11 12.53 -3.13
C PRO A 175 -15.54 12.46 -3.69
N ASP A 176 -15.96 13.50 -4.41
CA ASP A 176 -17.26 13.58 -5.08
C ASP A 176 -17.34 12.78 -6.38
N ASP A 177 -16.23 12.54 -7.08
CA ASP A 177 -16.23 11.75 -8.33
C ASP A 177 -16.35 10.24 -8.07
N PHE A 178 -16.21 9.83 -6.80
CA PHE A 178 -16.41 8.46 -6.33
C PHE A 178 -17.67 8.28 -5.46
N ILE A 179 -18.64 9.21 -5.57
CA ILE A 179 -19.93 9.14 -4.83
C ILE A 179 -20.68 7.82 -5.08
N ASP A 180 -20.51 7.19 -6.24
CA ASP A 180 -21.13 5.89 -6.49
C ASP A 180 -20.28 4.76 -5.91
N ARG A 181 -20.48 4.41 -4.64
CA ARG A 181 -19.85 3.25 -3.95
C ARG A 181 -19.86 1.96 -4.79
N LYS A 182 -20.82 1.77 -5.69
CA LYS A 182 -20.90 0.60 -6.57
C LYS A 182 -19.74 0.52 -7.56
N THR A 183 -19.24 1.65 -8.04
CA THR A 183 -18.16 1.71 -9.04
C THR A 183 -16.79 1.34 -8.43
N PRO A 184 -16.34 1.91 -7.28
CA PRO A 184 -15.17 1.44 -6.54
C PRO A 184 -15.21 -0.04 -6.24
N LEU A 185 -16.32 -0.54 -5.70
CA LEU A 185 -16.45 -1.94 -5.32
C LEU A 185 -16.37 -2.88 -6.53
N THR A 186 -16.95 -2.47 -7.65
CA THR A 186 -16.87 -3.23 -8.91
C THR A 186 -15.44 -3.28 -9.43
N ASN A 187 -14.72 -2.15 -9.44
CA ASN A 187 -13.33 -2.10 -9.88
C ASN A 187 -12.40 -2.89 -8.97
N ILE A 188 -12.53 -2.72 -7.64
CA ILE A 188 -11.79 -3.48 -6.64
C ILE A 188 -12.07 -4.98 -6.83
N ARG A 189 -13.34 -5.36 -7.00
CA ARG A 189 -13.70 -6.75 -7.27
C ARG A 189 -13.03 -7.28 -8.53
N GLN A 190 -13.11 -6.57 -9.66
CA GLN A 190 -12.52 -7.00 -10.93
C GLN A 190 -10.99 -7.17 -10.83
N GLU A 191 -10.29 -6.29 -10.12
CA GLU A 191 -8.84 -6.40 -9.93
C GLU A 191 -8.48 -7.55 -8.97
N ILE A 192 -9.24 -7.78 -7.90
CA ILE A 192 -9.00 -8.97 -7.06
C ILE A 192 -9.31 -10.25 -7.86
N GLU A 193 -10.34 -10.20 -8.70
CA GLU A 193 -10.67 -11.25 -9.65
C GLU A 193 -9.51 -11.53 -10.62
N SER A 194 -8.57 -10.61 -10.88
CA SER A 194 -7.38 -10.86 -11.72
C SER A 194 -6.15 -11.40 -10.96
N ILE A 195 -5.95 -11.04 -9.69
CA ILE A 195 -4.81 -11.52 -8.88
C ILE A 195 -4.77 -13.06 -8.80
N LEU A 196 -5.92 -13.68 -8.47
CA LEU A 196 -6.00 -15.13 -8.33
C LEU A 196 -5.73 -15.88 -9.64
N PRO A 197 -6.37 -15.53 -10.78
CA PRO A 197 -6.01 -16.07 -12.09
C PRO A 197 -4.53 -15.96 -12.42
N ASP A 198 -3.87 -14.85 -12.11
CA ASP A 198 -2.45 -14.69 -12.39
C ASP A 198 -1.58 -15.64 -11.56
N TYR A 199 -1.92 -15.84 -10.28
CA TYR A 199 -1.29 -16.88 -9.47
C TYR A 199 -1.56 -18.28 -10.03
N TYR A 200 -2.78 -18.57 -10.46
CA TYR A 200 -3.12 -19.87 -11.05
C TYR A 200 -2.44 -20.12 -12.40
N LYS A 201 -2.18 -19.08 -13.20
CA LYS A 201 -1.32 -19.16 -14.39
C LYS A 201 0.11 -19.51 -14.03
N GLN A 202 0.63 -19.00 -12.91
CA GLN A 202 1.96 -19.38 -12.40
C GLN A 202 2.01 -20.85 -12.00
N ILE A 203 0.98 -21.36 -11.30
CA ILE A 203 0.88 -22.79 -10.99
C ILE A 203 0.91 -23.61 -12.28
N LEU A 204 0.13 -23.21 -13.30
CA LEU A 204 0.11 -23.87 -14.61
C LEU A 204 1.49 -23.87 -15.28
N TYR A 205 2.18 -22.73 -15.27
CA TYR A 205 3.54 -22.64 -15.81
C TYR A 205 4.51 -23.58 -15.09
N ASN A 206 4.50 -23.58 -13.76
CA ASN A 206 5.38 -24.41 -12.95
C ASN A 206 5.17 -25.91 -13.25
N GLU A 207 3.91 -26.31 -13.42
CA GLU A 207 3.54 -27.68 -13.80
C GLU A 207 3.99 -28.06 -15.22
N LEU A 208 3.84 -27.14 -16.17
CA LEU A 208 4.35 -27.33 -17.53
C LEU A 208 5.88 -27.52 -17.53
N LYS A 209 6.59 -26.67 -16.79
CA LYS A 209 8.05 -26.69 -16.65
C LYS A 209 8.54 -27.96 -15.95
N GLU A 210 7.94 -28.33 -14.82
CA GLU A 210 8.31 -29.51 -14.04
C GLU A 210 8.23 -30.78 -14.88
N ARG A 211 7.18 -30.93 -15.71
CA ARG A 211 7.06 -32.08 -16.60
C ARG A 211 8.21 -32.14 -17.60
N VAL A 212 8.48 -31.04 -18.32
CA VAL A 212 9.56 -31.00 -19.33
C VAL A 212 10.92 -31.32 -18.69
N LEU A 213 11.18 -30.81 -17.48
CA LEU A 213 12.40 -31.11 -16.75
C LEU A 213 12.51 -32.60 -16.37
N LYS A 214 11.39 -33.24 -16.00
CA LYS A 214 11.37 -34.67 -15.62
C LYS A 214 11.44 -35.62 -16.82
N SER A 215 10.75 -35.30 -17.92
CA SER A 215 10.71 -36.17 -19.10
C SER A 215 11.83 -35.92 -20.10
N GLY A 216 12.46 -34.73 -20.08
CA GLY A 216 13.36 -34.26 -21.14
C GLY A 216 12.62 -33.85 -22.43
N ASP A 217 11.42 -34.38 -22.65
CA ASP A 217 10.57 -34.07 -23.79
C ASP A 217 9.74 -32.81 -23.60
N LYS A 218 9.62 -32.03 -24.68
CA LYS A 218 8.75 -30.86 -24.77
C LYS A 218 7.29 -31.25 -24.96
N TRP A 219 6.39 -30.30 -24.74
CA TRP A 219 4.96 -30.48 -24.99
C TRP A 219 4.64 -30.45 -26.49
N LYS A 220 4.03 -31.52 -27.00
CA LYS A 220 3.63 -31.69 -28.41
C LYS A 220 2.66 -30.64 -28.92
N SER A 221 1.73 -30.19 -28.08
CA SER A 221 0.78 -29.14 -28.43
C SER A 221 0.17 -28.50 -27.18
N VAL A 222 -0.36 -27.30 -27.34
CA VAL A 222 -1.08 -26.57 -26.29
C VAL A 222 -2.29 -27.36 -25.80
N SER A 223 -3.09 -27.93 -26.73
CA SER A 223 -4.30 -28.66 -26.37
C SER A 223 -3.99 -29.94 -25.60
N PHE A 224 -2.92 -30.64 -25.99
CA PHE A 224 -2.45 -31.81 -25.24
C PHE A 224 -1.99 -31.43 -23.84
N ALA A 225 -1.28 -30.30 -23.70
CA ALA A 225 -0.82 -29.81 -22.41
C ALA A 225 -1.96 -29.44 -21.47
N ALA A 226 -2.93 -28.67 -21.96
CA ALA A 226 -4.11 -28.27 -21.20
C ALA A 226 -4.94 -29.48 -20.74
N THR A 227 -5.15 -30.46 -21.62
CA THR A 227 -5.94 -31.67 -21.30
C THR A 227 -5.27 -32.51 -20.21
N GLN A 228 -3.94 -32.69 -20.28
CA GLN A 228 -3.20 -33.49 -19.30
C GLN A 228 -3.12 -32.83 -17.93
N LEU A 229 -3.10 -31.49 -17.88
CA LEU A 229 -2.92 -30.76 -16.62
C LEU A 229 -4.24 -30.34 -15.96
N GLU A 230 -5.39 -30.44 -16.63
CA GLU A 230 -6.68 -29.94 -16.12
C GLU A 230 -6.98 -30.42 -14.70
N ASN A 231 -7.00 -31.74 -14.48
CA ASN A 231 -7.33 -32.30 -13.17
C ASN A 231 -6.33 -31.85 -12.10
N LYS A 232 -5.02 -31.94 -12.39
CA LYS A 232 -3.96 -31.57 -11.45
C LYS A 232 -4.03 -30.09 -11.05
N ILE A 233 -4.30 -29.21 -12.01
CA ILE A 233 -4.44 -27.76 -11.76
C ILE A 233 -5.71 -27.48 -10.95
N ASN A 234 -6.83 -28.10 -11.30
CA ASN A 234 -8.10 -27.89 -10.60
C ASN A 234 -8.06 -28.43 -9.16
N GLU A 235 -7.35 -29.53 -8.91
CA GLU A 235 -7.06 -30.03 -7.56
C GLU A 235 -6.28 -28.99 -6.73
N LYS A 236 -5.14 -28.52 -7.26
CA LYS A 236 -4.33 -27.47 -6.59
C LYS A 236 -5.12 -26.19 -6.32
N ILE A 237 -5.93 -25.74 -7.28
CA ILE A 237 -6.79 -24.56 -7.09
C ILE A 237 -7.82 -24.82 -5.99
N SER A 238 -8.44 -26.00 -5.98
CA SER A 238 -9.44 -26.37 -4.98
C SER A 238 -8.88 -26.39 -3.56
N GLU A 239 -7.65 -26.88 -3.38
CA GLU A 239 -6.96 -26.89 -2.09
C GLU A 239 -6.69 -25.48 -1.53
N LEU A 240 -6.50 -24.49 -2.41
CA LEU A 240 -6.20 -23.11 -2.02
C LEU A 240 -7.44 -22.29 -1.64
N ILE A 241 -8.65 -22.73 -1.99
CA ILE A 241 -9.89 -21.95 -1.79
C ILE A 241 -10.11 -21.57 -0.33
N ASP A 242 -10.06 -22.57 0.55
CA ASP A 242 -10.37 -22.34 1.96
C ASP A 242 -9.31 -21.45 2.61
N SER A 243 -8.04 -21.67 2.26
CA SER A 243 -6.91 -20.82 2.69
C SER A 243 -7.06 -19.38 2.19
N ASN A 244 -7.42 -19.18 0.92
CA ASN A 244 -7.60 -17.85 0.34
C ASN A 244 -8.77 -17.11 0.99
N LYS A 245 -9.88 -17.81 1.27
CA LYS A 245 -11.04 -17.24 1.95
C LYS A 245 -10.71 -16.85 3.39
N ASP A 246 -10.04 -17.72 4.14
CA ASP A 246 -9.64 -17.43 5.52
C ASP A 246 -8.66 -16.26 5.57
N HIS A 247 -7.63 -16.27 4.72
CA HIS A 247 -6.63 -15.21 4.64
C HIS A 247 -7.26 -13.86 4.29
N PHE A 248 -8.14 -13.82 3.28
CA PHE A 248 -8.88 -12.61 2.90
C PHE A 248 -9.74 -12.09 4.07
N THR A 249 -10.54 -12.97 4.70
CA THR A 249 -11.40 -12.62 5.85
C THR A 249 -10.59 -12.05 7.01
N LYS A 250 -9.51 -12.74 7.38
CA LYS A 250 -8.61 -12.34 8.47
C LYS A 250 -8.00 -10.98 8.21
N GLY A 251 -7.63 -10.68 6.96
CA GLY A 251 -7.12 -9.39 6.57
C GLY A 251 -8.14 -8.27 6.70
N ARG A 252 -9.36 -8.45 6.17
CA ARG A 252 -10.42 -7.46 6.31
C ARG A 252 -10.73 -7.16 7.77
N LYS A 253 -10.88 -8.20 8.62
CA LYS A 253 -11.14 -8.04 10.07
C LYS A 253 -10.05 -7.21 10.78
N LYS A 254 -8.79 -7.51 10.50
CA LYS A 254 -7.65 -6.76 11.08
C LYS A 254 -7.63 -5.30 10.63
N LEU A 255 -7.93 -5.03 9.36
CA LEU A 255 -7.96 -3.67 8.81
C LEU A 255 -9.16 -2.86 9.31
N ILE A 256 -10.32 -3.50 9.48
CA ILE A 256 -11.51 -2.91 10.13
C ILE A 256 -11.16 -2.46 11.55
N GLU A 257 -10.54 -3.33 12.35
CA GLU A 257 -10.12 -2.98 13.72
C GLU A 257 -9.09 -1.84 13.73
N PHE A 258 -8.12 -1.90 12.81
CA PHE A 258 -7.11 -0.87 12.63
C PHE A 258 -7.71 0.51 12.36
N TYR A 259 -8.65 0.60 11.41
CA TYR A 259 -9.30 1.88 11.09
C TYR A 259 -10.25 2.37 12.16
N ARG A 260 -10.99 1.48 12.83
CA ARG A 260 -11.87 1.87 13.95
C ARG A 260 -11.06 2.55 15.06
N LYS A 261 -9.92 1.96 15.45
CA LYS A 261 -9.02 2.53 16.46
C LYS A 261 -8.42 3.88 16.03
N MET A 262 -8.05 4.00 14.75
CA MET A 262 -7.53 5.24 14.19
C MET A 262 -8.59 6.35 14.22
N ILE A 263 -9.80 6.06 13.72
CA ILE A 263 -10.94 7.00 13.69
C ILE A 263 -11.30 7.45 15.11
N GLU A 264 -11.42 6.50 16.05
CA GLU A 264 -11.75 6.79 17.45
C GLU A 264 -10.75 7.79 18.04
N ARG A 265 -9.45 7.47 17.98
CA ARG A 265 -8.43 8.33 18.58
C ARG A 265 -8.34 9.70 17.91
N LEU A 266 -8.47 9.77 16.58
CA LEU A 266 -8.42 11.05 15.88
C LEU A 266 -9.67 11.90 16.18
N ASN A 267 -10.85 11.30 16.33
CA ASN A 267 -12.05 12.01 16.81
C ASN A 267 -11.85 12.56 18.23
N THR A 268 -11.21 11.80 19.12
CA THR A 268 -10.81 12.31 20.45
C THR A 268 -9.89 13.52 20.31
N GLU A 269 -8.90 13.49 19.40
CA GLU A 269 -8.04 14.67 19.17
C GLU A 269 -8.83 15.87 18.65
N ILE A 270 -9.81 15.66 17.76
CA ILE A 270 -10.67 16.73 17.28
C ILE A 270 -11.39 17.38 18.46
N ASN A 271 -12.03 16.58 19.32
CA ASN A 271 -12.86 17.07 20.41
C ASN A 271 -12.05 17.72 21.55
N ASP A 272 -10.88 17.17 21.89
CA ASP A 272 -10.12 17.57 23.08
C ASP A 272 -9.13 18.70 22.78
N ASN A 273 -8.75 18.91 21.52
CA ASN A 273 -7.78 19.94 21.16
C ASN A 273 -8.43 21.34 21.15
N ILE A 274 -8.19 22.09 22.22
CA ILE A 274 -8.76 23.42 22.45
C ILE A 274 -8.45 24.38 21.30
N TRP A 275 -7.22 24.37 20.78
CA TRP A 275 -6.85 25.26 19.67
C TRP A 275 -7.66 24.91 18.43
N LEU A 276 -7.74 23.63 18.08
CA LEU A 276 -8.51 23.17 16.94
C LEU A 276 -9.99 23.53 17.09
N GLN A 277 -10.59 23.31 18.27
CA GLN A 277 -11.99 23.64 18.57
C GLN A 277 -12.34 25.14 18.40
N GLN A 278 -11.36 26.03 18.48
CA GLN A 278 -11.53 27.47 18.25
C GLN A 278 -11.43 27.87 16.76
N ASN A 279 -11.03 26.95 15.87
CA ASN A 279 -10.76 27.22 14.46
C ASN A 279 -11.69 26.42 13.54
N THR A 280 -12.87 26.98 13.23
CA THR A 280 -13.96 26.29 12.49
C THR A 280 -13.53 25.70 11.14
N LYS A 281 -12.66 26.40 10.40
CA LYS A 281 -12.14 25.90 9.12
C LYS A 281 -11.28 24.65 9.32
N ASP A 282 -10.43 24.64 10.34
CA ASP A 282 -9.52 23.53 10.62
C ASP A 282 -10.27 22.32 11.18
N ILE A 283 -11.29 22.51 12.01
CA ILE A 283 -12.21 21.43 12.43
C ILE A 283 -12.87 20.80 11.20
N SER A 284 -13.37 21.63 10.28
CA SER A 284 -14.02 21.12 9.06
C SER A 284 -13.05 20.30 8.22
N ASN A 285 -11.81 20.76 8.07
CA ASN A 285 -10.76 20.02 7.36
C ASN A 285 -10.41 18.70 8.07
N ALA A 286 -10.33 18.70 9.39
CA ALA A 286 -10.09 17.51 10.19
C ALA A 286 -11.23 16.49 10.02
N GLN A 287 -12.49 16.95 10.09
CA GLN A 287 -13.67 16.10 9.89
C GLN A 287 -13.69 15.48 8.49
N ILE A 288 -13.33 16.23 7.44
CA ILE A 288 -13.21 15.69 6.08
C ILE A 288 -12.21 14.51 6.03
N LYS A 289 -11.10 14.58 6.78
CA LYS A 289 -10.15 13.45 6.87
C LYS A 289 -10.75 12.24 7.58
N ILE A 290 -11.54 12.45 8.63
CA ILE A 290 -12.27 11.37 9.32
C ILE A 290 -13.33 10.75 8.42
N ASP A 291 -14.08 11.56 7.66
CA ASP A 291 -15.11 11.07 6.76
C ASP A 291 -14.50 10.20 5.64
N LYS A 292 -13.29 10.56 5.16
CA LYS A 292 -12.52 9.72 4.24
C LYS A 292 -12.17 8.37 4.87
N LEU A 293 -11.60 8.34 6.07
CA LEU A 293 -11.32 7.07 6.77
C LEU A 293 -12.59 6.25 7.00
N THR A 294 -13.70 6.90 7.34
CA THR A 294 -15.00 6.24 7.60
C THR A 294 -15.55 5.59 6.32
N LYS A 295 -15.39 6.26 5.17
CA LYS A 295 -15.72 5.66 3.86
C LYS A 295 -14.87 4.41 3.59
N ILE A 296 -13.57 4.48 3.87
CA ILE A 296 -12.64 3.35 3.70
C ILE A 296 -13.04 2.18 4.60
N LEU A 297 -13.30 2.45 5.88
CA LEU A 297 -13.80 1.45 6.83
C LEU A 297 -15.10 0.79 6.33
N SER A 298 -16.05 1.58 5.82
CA SER A 298 -17.30 1.04 5.27
C SER A 298 -17.08 0.10 4.09
N ILE A 299 -16.10 0.37 3.22
CA ILE A 299 -15.74 -0.52 2.10
C ILE A 299 -15.13 -1.83 2.63
N GLU A 300 -14.24 -1.74 3.61
CA GLU A 300 -13.63 -2.91 4.26
C GLU A 300 -14.68 -3.83 4.91
N GLU A 301 -15.65 -3.23 5.62
CA GLU A 301 -16.79 -3.93 6.20
C GLU A 301 -17.67 -4.59 5.14
N GLU A 302 -17.95 -3.88 4.03
CA GLU A 302 -18.76 -4.41 2.94
C GLU A 302 -18.08 -5.60 2.24
N LEU A 303 -16.78 -5.53 1.99
CA LEU A 303 -15.99 -6.64 1.43
C LEU A 303 -15.95 -7.84 2.38
N CYS A 304 -15.82 -7.60 3.69
CA CYS A 304 -15.83 -8.66 4.69
C CYS A 304 -17.20 -9.36 4.78
N ASN A 305 -18.29 -8.59 4.78
CA ASN A 305 -19.64 -9.11 4.92
C ASN A 305 -20.14 -9.81 3.64
N ASN A 306 -19.66 -9.40 2.46
CA ASN A 306 -20.04 -9.97 1.18
C ASN A 306 -19.08 -11.04 0.67
N ILE A 307 -18.19 -11.59 1.50
CA ILE A 307 -17.16 -12.55 1.08
C ILE A 307 -17.75 -13.75 0.34
N ASP A 308 -18.95 -14.18 0.73
CA ASP A 308 -19.63 -15.33 0.14
C ASP A 308 -20.14 -15.07 -1.29
N ASN A 309 -20.31 -13.79 -1.65
CA ASN A 309 -20.69 -13.34 -2.99
C ASN A 309 -19.48 -13.09 -3.91
N LEU A 310 -18.25 -13.16 -3.36
CA LEU A 310 -17.00 -13.03 -4.10
C LEU A 310 -16.66 -14.35 -4.80
N LYS A 311 -17.28 -14.56 -5.97
CA LYS A 311 -17.17 -15.81 -6.76
C LYS A 311 -15.73 -16.25 -7.02
N PHE A 312 -14.78 -15.33 -7.15
CA PHE A 312 -13.38 -15.65 -7.38
C PHE A 312 -12.70 -16.39 -6.23
N LEU A 313 -13.09 -16.11 -4.98
CA LEU A 313 -12.57 -16.82 -3.80
C LEU A 313 -13.02 -18.28 -3.74
N ARG A 314 -14.04 -18.66 -4.54
CA ARG A 314 -14.69 -19.98 -4.49
C ARG A 314 -14.53 -20.77 -5.79
N LYS A 315 -13.73 -20.26 -6.73
CA LYS A 315 -13.57 -20.88 -8.05
C LYS A 315 -12.68 -22.11 -7.93
N LYS A 316 -13.30 -23.30 -8.03
CA LYS A 316 -12.66 -24.63 -7.90
C LYS A 316 -11.78 -25.04 -9.07
N GLY A 317 -11.84 -24.31 -10.17
CA GLY A 317 -11.07 -24.69 -11.34
C GLY A 317 -11.46 -23.93 -12.60
N TYR A 318 -10.78 -24.30 -13.67
CA TYR A 318 -10.92 -23.76 -15.00
C TYR A 318 -11.03 -24.90 -16.01
N SER A 319 -11.78 -24.67 -17.08
CA SER A 319 -11.92 -25.63 -18.16
C SER A 319 -10.63 -25.76 -18.97
N ILE A 320 -10.45 -26.90 -19.65
CA ILE A 320 -9.39 -27.10 -20.68
C ILE A 320 -9.26 -25.87 -21.59
N ARG A 321 -10.38 -25.35 -22.11
CA ARG A 321 -10.39 -24.18 -23.01
C ARG A 321 -9.72 -22.97 -22.39
N THR A 322 -9.95 -22.72 -21.10
CA THR A 322 -9.33 -21.58 -20.41
C THR A 322 -7.84 -21.79 -20.19
N LEU A 323 -7.43 -23.02 -19.86
CA LEU A 323 -6.01 -23.36 -19.72
C LEU A 323 -5.28 -23.23 -21.07
N GLU A 324 -5.88 -23.72 -22.16
CA GLU A 324 -5.36 -23.51 -23.52
C GLU A 324 -5.18 -22.04 -23.84
N GLU A 325 -6.18 -21.22 -23.52
CA GLU A 325 -6.14 -19.79 -23.76
C GLU A 325 -5.02 -19.11 -22.97
N TRP A 326 -4.85 -19.46 -21.69
CA TRP A 326 -3.73 -18.97 -20.88
C TRP A 326 -2.37 -19.36 -21.46
N ILE A 327 -2.21 -20.61 -21.93
CA ILE A 327 -0.98 -21.06 -22.58
C ILE A 327 -0.76 -20.25 -23.87
N ARG A 328 -1.77 -20.13 -24.74
CA ARG A 328 -1.65 -19.40 -26.03
C ARG A 328 -1.31 -17.92 -25.84
N GLN A 329 -1.91 -17.27 -24.86
CA GLN A 329 -1.61 -15.86 -24.54
C GLN A 329 -0.16 -15.65 -24.10
N ASN A 330 0.49 -16.69 -23.58
CA ASN A 330 1.86 -16.61 -23.08
C ASN A 330 2.89 -17.32 -23.95
N ILE A 331 2.49 -18.10 -24.96
CA ILE A 331 3.41 -18.96 -25.73
C ILE A 331 4.46 -18.19 -26.53
N SER A 332 4.19 -16.91 -26.85
CA SER A 332 5.16 -16.02 -27.50
C SER A 332 6.28 -15.55 -26.56
N LYS A 333 6.15 -15.79 -25.26
CA LYS A 333 7.17 -15.44 -24.28
C LYS A 333 8.27 -16.51 -24.30
N PRO A 334 9.56 -16.14 -24.31
CA PRO A 334 10.67 -17.08 -24.45
C PRO A 334 10.66 -18.23 -23.44
N GLU A 335 10.21 -17.98 -22.21
CA GLU A 335 10.14 -18.96 -21.15
C GLU A 335 9.04 -20.01 -21.36
N TRP A 336 7.93 -19.67 -22.01
CA TRP A 336 6.88 -20.61 -22.39
C TRP A 336 7.20 -21.31 -23.70
N GLU A 337 7.71 -20.57 -24.70
CA GLU A 337 8.05 -21.09 -26.03
C GLU A 337 8.98 -22.31 -25.93
N ARG A 338 9.97 -22.26 -25.03
CA ARG A 338 10.94 -23.35 -24.83
C ARG A 338 10.32 -24.65 -24.33
N LEU A 339 9.13 -24.60 -23.72
CA LEU A 339 8.43 -25.77 -23.19
C LEU A 339 7.71 -26.58 -24.27
N PHE A 340 7.46 -26.00 -25.45
CA PHE A 340 6.71 -26.65 -26.52
C PHE A 340 7.61 -27.03 -27.71
N GLU A 341 7.22 -28.08 -28.42
CA GLU A 341 7.83 -28.44 -29.71
C GLU A 341 7.62 -27.28 -30.71
N LYS A 342 8.59 -27.10 -31.61
CA LYS A 342 8.54 -26.05 -32.64
C LYS A 342 7.62 -26.41 -33.79
#